data_AF-A0A962PB77-F1
#
_entry.id   AF-A0A962PB77-F1
#
_cell.length_a   1.000
_cell.length_b   1.000
_cell.length_c   1.000
_cell.angle_alpha   90.00
_cell.angle_beta   90.00
_cell.angle_gamma   90.00
#
_symmetry.space_group_name_H-M   'P 1'
#
loop_
_entity.id
_entity.type
_entity.pdbx_description
1 polymer ?
#
loop_
_entity_poly.entity_id
_entity_poly.type
_entity_poly.pdbx_seq_one_letter_code
_entity_poly.pdbx_strand_id
1 'polypeptide(L)'
;MTLPAEILSNRYGDNGAWLAWDTRSVHDLLTEQTSNGSIRTTERSLESSDLLPATLEVDALVDEFGRHLRQRVLDSLLTEAKAKRFTTLLLQEYRNDRGLRVLFSNDLRGGRRWVYLQSDNDIEELGDAIKVLAEDRNVLLLPGGPITASIRALQERLGSPHLRVAAGKVVRFGLPAYHEPTVSVDWQVTPTTIAAGQTLSNLDRLEAESIYILREVVAQAKNPAMLFSLGKDSCVMLHLARKAFYPSPPPFPLVHVDTRWKFKAMYEFRDEVARSSGMDMIVHVNPEAVEKNINPFDHGSELHTHITKTEGLKQVLNQYKIDVALGGARRDEEKSRAKERVFSIRNSSHRWDPKRQRPELWSLYNGYKAQGESIRAFPLSDWTELDIWQYIYREQIPIIPLYYAAYRPVVERDGMLMLVDDDRAELFENETIQIKKVRFRTLGCYPLTGAIESDADDLPSIVLELLQSRSSERQGRVIDKDSNASMEKKKQEGYF
;
A
#
# COMPACT_ATOMS: atom_id res chain seq x y z
N MET A 1 33.60 34.54 -5.90
CA MET A 1 32.99 35.48 -6.85
C MET A 1 31.64 35.86 -6.26
N THR A 2 31.30 37.14 -6.15
CA THR A 2 29.99 37.52 -5.59
C THR A 2 28.91 37.20 -6.62
N LEU A 3 27.91 36.43 -6.22
CA LEU A 3 26.81 36.04 -7.08
C LEU A 3 25.86 37.24 -7.32
N PRO A 4 25.38 37.47 -8.55
CA PRO A 4 24.49 38.60 -8.88
C PRO A 4 23.12 38.43 -8.21
N ALA A 5 22.47 39.54 -7.85
CA ALA A 5 21.19 39.49 -7.13
C ALA A 5 20.03 38.96 -8.00
N GLU A 6 20.16 39.10 -9.32
CA GLU A 6 19.20 38.68 -10.34
C GLU A 6 18.92 37.17 -10.28
N ILE A 7 19.91 36.36 -9.86
CA ILE A 7 19.75 34.91 -9.73
C ILE A 7 18.80 34.50 -8.61
N LEU A 8 18.40 35.44 -7.75
CA LEU A 8 17.45 35.24 -6.64
C LEU A 8 15.98 35.33 -7.11
N SER A 9 15.76 35.53 -8.40
CA SER A 9 14.44 35.62 -9.01
C SER A 9 14.31 34.68 -10.20
N ASN A 10 13.09 34.34 -10.59
CA ASN A 10 12.85 33.52 -11.78
C ASN A 10 13.29 34.27 -13.04
N ARG A 11 13.91 33.55 -13.97
CA ARG A 11 14.29 34.07 -15.28
C ARG A 11 13.14 33.91 -16.26
N TYR A 12 12.96 34.90 -17.12
CA TYR A 12 11.95 34.89 -18.17
C TYR A 12 12.62 35.18 -19.52
N GLY A 13 12.19 34.50 -20.57
CA GLY A 13 12.58 34.80 -21.94
C GLY A 13 11.84 36.03 -22.49
N ASP A 14 12.22 36.49 -23.68
CA ASP A 14 11.64 37.68 -24.32
C ASP A 14 10.12 37.60 -24.56
N ASN A 15 9.60 36.37 -24.65
CA ASN A 15 8.16 36.09 -24.78
C ASN A 15 7.43 35.95 -23.42
N GLY A 16 8.12 36.23 -22.31
CA GLY A 16 7.61 36.04 -20.95
C GLY A 16 7.59 34.58 -20.48
N ALA A 17 8.13 33.64 -21.25
CA ALA A 17 8.18 32.24 -20.84
C ALA A 17 9.18 32.03 -19.71
N TRP A 18 8.79 31.23 -18.71
CA TRP A 18 9.64 30.87 -17.59
C TRP A 18 10.83 30.01 -18.05
N LEU A 19 12.04 30.39 -17.64
CA LEU A 19 13.29 29.70 -17.96
C LEU A 19 13.97 29.19 -16.69
N ALA A 20 14.50 27.97 -16.74
CA ALA A 20 15.31 27.42 -15.67
C ALA A 20 16.64 28.15 -15.57
N TRP A 21 17.15 28.35 -14.35
CA TRP A 21 18.56 28.65 -14.16
C TRP A 21 19.40 27.38 -14.31
N ASP A 22 20.64 27.54 -14.74
CA ASP A 22 21.68 26.52 -14.78
C ASP A 22 23.07 27.17 -14.63
N THR A 23 24.12 26.36 -14.48
CA THR A 23 25.49 26.90 -14.31
C THR A 23 25.91 27.81 -15.48
N ARG A 24 25.44 27.52 -16.70
CA ARG A 24 25.82 28.26 -17.89
C ARG A 24 25.15 29.63 -17.95
N SER A 25 23.86 29.70 -17.68
CA SER A 25 23.11 30.96 -17.64
C SER A 25 23.61 31.90 -16.55
N VAL A 26 24.01 31.38 -15.38
CA VAL A 26 24.69 32.21 -14.36
C VAL A 26 26.06 32.66 -14.85
N HIS A 27 26.81 31.79 -15.54
CA HIS A 27 28.11 32.15 -16.10
C HIS A 27 27.98 33.26 -17.15
N ASP A 28 27.01 33.14 -18.06
CA ASP A 28 26.75 34.11 -19.13
C ASP A 28 26.40 35.49 -18.53
N LEU A 29 25.52 35.52 -17.53
CA LEU A 29 25.17 36.74 -16.77
C LEU A 29 26.40 37.36 -16.08
N LEU A 30 27.24 36.54 -15.46
CA LEU A 30 28.47 37.00 -14.81
C LEU A 30 29.47 37.56 -15.82
N THR A 31 29.59 36.98 -17.01
CA THR A 31 30.48 37.51 -18.08
C THR A 31 29.98 38.81 -18.69
N GLU A 32 28.67 39.03 -18.76
CA GLU A 32 28.08 40.31 -19.18
C GLU A 32 28.39 41.42 -18.16
N GLN A 33 28.38 41.09 -16.86
CA GLN A 33 28.63 42.05 -15.77
C GLN A 33 30.11 42.21 -15.40
N THR A 34 30.93 41.17 -15.57
CA THR A 34 32.35 41.12 -15.16
C THR A 34 33.22 40.35 -16.15
N SER A 35 34.34 40.91 -16.56
CA SER A 35 35.12 40.43 -17.72
C SER A 35 36.02 39.20 -17.47
N ASN A 36 35.87 38.45 -16.37
CA ASN A 36 36.80 37.36 -16.08
C ASN A 36 36.23 36.25 -15.19
N GLY A 37 36.20 35.03 -15.72
CA GLY A 37 35.89 33.81 -14.98
C GLY A 37 35.70 32.63 -15.94
N SER A 38 36.06 31.41 -15.53
CA SER A 38 35.71 30.20 -16.27
C SER A 38 34.40 29.60 -15.74
N ILE A 39 33.72 28.76 -16.53
CA ILE A 39 32.52 28.05 -16.07
C ILE A 39 32.75 27.25 -14.78
N ARG A 40 33.96 26.67 -14.60
CA ARG A 40 34.37 25.97 -13.36
C ARG A 40 34.44 26.90 -12.14
N THR A 41 34.79 28.17 -12.36
CA THR A 41 34.85 29.16 -11.27
C THR A 41 33.43 29.56 -10.84
N THR A 42 32.51 29.66 -11.81
CA THR A 42 31.08 29.87 -11.56
C THR A 42 30.49 28.69 -10.78
N GLU A 43 30.80 27.46 -11.20
CA GLU A 43 30.35 26.24 -10.53
C GLU A 43 30.80 26.17 -9.07
N ARG A 44 32.08 26.40 -8.79
CA ARG A 44 32.60 26.46 -7.41
C ARG A 44 31.95 27.57 -6.58
N SER A 45 31.61 28.70 -7.20
CA SER A 45 30.94 29.80 -6.50
C SER A 45 29.50 29.45 -6.16
N LEU A 46 28.80 28.70 -7.01
CA LEU A 46 27.46 28.17 -6.71
C LEU A 46 27.52 27.10 -5.62
N GLU A 47 28.48 26.16 -5.69
CA GLU A 47 28.67 25.10 -4.68
C GLU A 47 29.02 25.62 -3.29
N SER A 48 29.81 26.70 -3.23
CA SER A 48 30.19 27.34 -1.97
C SER A 48 29.16 28.36 -1.47
N SER A 49 28.06 28.55 -2.22
CA SER A 49 26.96 29.42 -1.80
C SER A 49 25.85 28.62 -1.12
N ASP A 50 25.20 29.20 -0.12
CA ASP A 50 24.02 28.62 0.53
C ASP A 50 22.73 28.78 -0.32
N LEU A 51 22.88 29.19 -1.59
CA LEU A 51 21.80 29.42 -2.52
C LEU A 51 21.10 28.12 -2.94
N LEU A 52 21.88 27.07 -3.18
CA LEU A 52 21.44 25.81 -3.73
C LEU A 52 21.85 24.67 -2.80
N PRO A 53 21.06 23.59 -2.72
CA PRO A 53 21.44 22.41 -1.96
C PRO A 53 22.60 21.67 -2.64
N ALA A 54 23.24 20.76 -1.90
CA ALA A 54 24.17 19.78 -2.49
C ALA A 54 23.45 18.92 -3.55
N THR A 55 24.18 18.46 -4.56
CA THR A 55 23.63 17.57 -5.59
C THR A 55 23.21 16.24 -4.97
N LEU A 56 22.09 15.69 -5.44
CA LEU A 56 21.66 14.35 -5.07
C LEU A 56 22.45 13.31 -5.86
N GLU A 57 22.68 12.17 -5.22
CA GLU A 57 23.13 10.94 -5.85
C GLU A 57 21.98 9.93 -5.84
N VAL A 58 21.93 9.09 -6.88
CA VAL A 58 20.83 8.12 -7.06
C VAL A 58 20.69 7.18 -5.86
N ASP A 59 21.83 6.68 -5.35
CA ASP A 59 21.86 5.72 -4.24
C ASP A 59 21.49 6.36 -2.89
N ALA A 60 21.54 7.69 -2.81
CA ALA A 60 21.16 8.46 -1.62
C ALA A 60 19.69 8.87 -1.62
N LEU A 61 18.93 8.55 -2.68
CA LEU A 61 17.52 8.90 -2.74
C LEU A 61 16.72 8.15 -1.68
N VAL A 62 15.88 8.92 -1.01
CA VAL A 62 14.87 8.46 -0.07
C VAL A 62 13.55 9.13 -0.38
N ASP A 63 12.45 8.51 0.02
CA ASP A 63 11.13 9.08 -0.11
C ASP A 63 10.80 10.08 1.01
N GLU A 64 9.56 10.58 1.05
CA GLU A 64 9.07 11.52 2.04
C GLU A 64 9.08 10.98 3.49
N PHE A 65 9.25 9.67 3.67
CA PHE A 65 9.36 8.98 4.96
C PHE A 65 10.78 8.51 5.26
N GLY A 66 11.77 8.87 4.43
CA GLY A 66 13.16 8.46 4.60
C GLY A 66 13.45 7.01 4.17
N ARG A 67 12.56 6.39 3.38
CA ARG A 67 12.76 5.01 2.89
C ARG A 67 13.51 5.03 1.57
N HIS A 68 14.50 4.15 1.43
CA HIS A 68 15.17 3.92 0.14
C HIS A 68 14.22 3.32 -0.91
N LEU A 69 14.57 3.55 -2.18
CA LEU A 69 13.86 3.02 -3.33
C LEU A 69 14.07 1.50 -3.49
N ARG A 70 13.17 0.86 -4.24
CA ARG A 70 13.27 -0.53 -4.68
C ARG A 70 14.37 -0.62 -5.74
N GLN A 71 15.54 -1.13 -5.35
CA GLN A 71 16.74 -1.08 -6.21
C GLN A 71 16.51 -1.73 -7.58
N ARG A 72 15.91 -2.94 -7.61
CA ARG A 72 15.62 -3.64 -8.87
C ARG A 72 14.72 -2.84 -9.83
N VAL A 73 13.76 -2.09 -9.28
CA VAL A 73 12.84 -1.26 -10.07
C VAL A 73 13.55 -0.01 -10.57
N LEU A 74 14.34 0.63 -9.71
CA LEU A 74 15.16 1.79 -10.06
C LEU A 74 16.15 1.46 -11.19
N ASP A 75 16.88 0.35 -11.08
CA ASP A 75 17.83 -0.10 -12.11
C ASP A 75 17.14 -0.35 -13.45
N SER A 76 15.94 -0.94 -13.42
CA SER A 76 15.12 -1.16 -14.62
C SER A 76 14.69 0.17 -15.26
N LEU A 77 14.22 1.13 -14.46
CA LEU A 77 13.83 2.46 -14.95
C LEU A 77 15.01 3.23 -15.55
N LEU A 78 16.18 3.19 -14.92
CA LEU A 78 17.39 3.86 -15.42
C LEU A 78 17.88 3.22 -16.71
N THR A 79 17.85 1.88 -16.80
CA THR A 79 18.22 1.14 -18.01
C THR A 79 17.29 1.49 -19.16
N GLU A 80 15.98 1.52 -18.91
CA GLU A 80 14.97 1.91 -19.91
C GLU A 80 15.14 3.38 -20.34
N ALA A 81 15.36 4.28 -19.38
CA ALA A 81 15.59 5.70 -19.65
C ALA A 81 16.81 5.89 -20.56
N LYS A 82 17.93 5.21 -20.26
CA LYS A 82 19.13 5.23 -21.10
C LYS A 82 18.86 4.71 -22.51
N ALA A 83 18.18 3.58 -22.64
CA ALA A 83 17.83 2.99 -23.94
C ALA A 83 16.94 3.92 -24.78
N LYS A 84 15.97 4.61 -24.15
CA LYS A 84 15.04 5.53 -24.80
C LYS A 84 15.54 6.98 -24.89
N ARG A 85 16.80 7.24 -24.49
CA ARG A 85 17.43 8.58 -24.48
C ARG A 85 16.69 9.61 -23.62
N PHE A 86 16.14 9.18 -22.50
CA PHE A 86 15.62 10.06 -21.46
C PHE A 86 16.78 10.61 -20.63
N THR A 87 16.72 11.91 -20.31
CA THR A 87 17.60 12.53 -19.31
C THR A 87 17.05 12.20 -17.94
N THR A 88 17.87 11.72 -17.02
CA THR A 88 17.42 11.49 -15.64
C THR A 88 17.70 12.75 -14.82
N LEU A 89 16.67 13.28 -14.15
CA LEU A 89 16.78 14.41 -13.24
C LEU A 89 16.40 13.97 -11.83
N LEU A 90 17.27 14.28 -10.88
CA LEU A 90 17.04 14.11 -9.45
C LEU A 90 16.50 15.42 -8.91
N LEU A 91 15.31 15.39 -8.30
CA LEU A 91 14.58 16.58 -7.89
C LEU A 91 14.57 16.72 -6.37
N GLN A 92 14.82 17.91 -5.86
CA GLN A 92 14.65 18.24 -4.45
C GLN A 92 14.09 19.65 -4.30
N GLU A 93 13.48 19.88 -3.15
CA GLU A 93 13.04 21.18 -2.71
C GLU A 93 13.95 21.67 -1.59
N TYR A 94 14.38 22.92 -1.68
CA TYR A 94 15.27 23.53 -0.70
C TYR A 94 14.80 24.95 -0.37
N ARG A 95 14.89 25.34 0.90
CA ARG A 95 14.74 26.74 1.30
C ARG A 95 16.13 27.32 1.56
N ASN A 96 16.49 28.35 0.81
CA ASN A 96 17.78 29.00 0.99
C ASN A 96 17.82 29.90 2.23
N ASP A 97 18.99 30.47 2.50
CA ASP A 97 19.28 31.41 3.59
C ASP A 97 18.38 32.66 3.60
N ARG A 98 17.77 33.00 2.45
CA ARG A 98 16.82 34.10 2.29
C ARG A 98 15.36 33.69 2.42
N GLY A 99 15.09 32.42 2.72
CA GLY A 99 13.74 31.86 2.83
C GLY A 99 13.04 31.60 1.49
N LEU A 100 13.74 31.77 0.36
CA LEU A 100 13.18 31.49 -0.97
C LEU A 100 13.07 29.98 -1.18
N ARG A 101 11.94 29.55 -1.71
CA ARG A 101 11.65 28.15 -2.03
C ARG A 101 12.22 27.82 -3.40
N VAL A 102 13.24 26.97 -3.43
CA VAL A 102 13.97 26.58 -4.63
C VAL A 102 13.57 25.17 -5.01
N LEU A 103 13.03 25.01 -6.22
CA LEU A 103 12.90 23.70 -6.85
C LEU A 103 14.19 23.43 -7.62
N PHE A 104 15.02 22.56 -7.07
CA PHE A 104 16.34 22.25 -7.61
C PHE A 104 16.35 20.84 -8.22
N SER A 105 17.06 20.69 -9.33
CA SER A 105 17.36 19.39 -9.90
C SER A 105 18.80 19.28 -10.36
N ASN A 106 19.33 18.06 -10.33
CA ASN A 106 20.59 17.73 -11.00
C ASN A 106 20.45 16.49 -11.89
N ASP A 107 21.22 16.44 -12.97
CA ASP A 107 21.38 15.21 -13.75
C ASP A 107 22.38 14.25 -13.09
N LEU A 108 22.52 13.04 -13.66
CA LEU A 108 23.45 12.01 -13.18
C LEU A 108 24.95 12.37 -13.31
N ARG A 109 25.27 13.54 -13.89
CA ARG A 109 26.63 14.08 -14.00
C ARG A 109 26.83 15.32 -13.13
N GLY A 110 25.85 15.67 -12.29
CA GLY A 110 25.88 16.85 -11.44
C GLY A 110 25.46 18.15 -12.13
N GLY A 111 24.96 18.11 -13.36
CA GLY A 111 24.46 19.29 -14.07
C GLY A 111 23.25 19.89 -13.37
N ARG A 112 23.38 21.11 -12.85
CA ARG A 112 22.40 21.78 -11.97
C ARG A 112 21.37 22.58 -12.74
N ARG A 113 20.11 22.53 -12.30
CA ARG A 113 19.02 23.39 -12.76
C ARG A 113 18.09 23.76 -11.62
N TRP A 114 17.59 24.99 -11.60
CA TRP A 114 16.62 25.39 -10.58
C TRP A 114 15.67 26.49 -11.03
N VAL A 115 14.57 26.58 -10.31
CA VAL A 115 13.58 27.67 -10.37
C VAL A 115 13.07 27.98 -8.97
N TYR A 116 12.42 29.12 -8.79
CA TYR A 116 11.82 29.53 -7.52
C TYR A 116 10.31 29.33 -7.56
N LEU A 117 9.78 28.68 -6.52
CA LEU A 117 8.35 28.54 -6.30
C LEU A 117 7.86 29.72 -5.43
N GLN A 118 6.70 30.28 -5.78
CA GLN A 118 6.08 31.42 -5.11
C GLN A 118 5.10 30.98 -4.01
N SER A 119 4.43 29.85 -4.21
CA SER A 119 3.41 29.34 -3.28
C SER A 119 3.89 28.09 -2.55
N ASP A 120 3.44 27.88 -1.32
CA ASP A 120 3.91 26.76 -0.48
C ASP A 120 3.25 25.41 -0.80
N ASN A 121 2.15 25.35 -1.57
CA ASN A 121 1.44 24.10 -1.89
C ASN A 121 0.69 24.16 -3.24
N ASP A 122 1.19 24.91 -4.21
CA ASP A 122 0.56 24.97 -5.53
C ASP A 122 1.08 23.84 -6.43
N ILE A 123 0.22 22.83 -6.66
CA ILE A 123 0.52 21.67 -7.50
C ILE A 123 0.62 22.05 -8.99
N GLU A 124 -0.13 23.07 -9.44
CA GLU A 124 -0.06 23.54 -10.83
C GLU A 124 1.25 24.28 -11.06
N GLU A 125 1.64 25.16 -10.13
CA GLU A 125 2.95 25.83 -10.17
C GLU A 125 4.09 24.80 -10.18
N LEU A 126 4.01 23.75 -9.35
CA LEU A 126 4.98 22.66 -9.34
C LEU A 126 5.05 21.94 -10.71
N GLY A 127 3.90 21.66 -11.31
CA GLY A 127 3.82 21.06 -12.64
C GLY A 127 4.50 21.93 -13.71
N ASP A 128 4.25 23.24 -13.70
CA ASP A 128 4.87 24.17 -14.63
C ASP A 128 6.38 24.32 -14.38
N ALA A 129 6.80 24.36 -13.12
CA ALA A 129 8.21 24.37 -12.72
C ALA A 129 8.97 23.15 -13.27
N ILE A 130 8.37 21.95 -13.17
CA ILE A 130 8.96 20.71 -13.69
C ILE A 130 9.08 20.75 -15.22
N LYS A 131 8.09 21.31 -15.95
CA LYS A 131 8.19 21.50 -17.41
C LYS A 131 9.38 22.40 -17.76
N VAL A 132 9.59 23.46 -16.98
CA VAL A 132 10.69 24.40 -17.17
C VAL A 132 12.05 23.74 -16.90
N LEU A 133 12.17 22.93 -15.85
CA LEU A 133 13.39 22.15 -15.58
C LEU A 133 13.68 21.11 -16.67
N ALA A 134 12.63 20.51 -17.24
CA ALA A 134 12.74 19.52 -18.29
C ALA A 134 13.19 20.12 -19.64
N GLU A 135 12.74 21.34 -19.97
CA GLU A 135 12.88 21.96 -21.30
C GLU A 135 12.36 21.01 -22.41
N ASP A 136 12.95 21.03 -23.60
CA ASP A 136 12.55 20.20 -24.74
C ASP A 136 13.15 18.79 -24.71
N ARG A 137 13.16 18.16 -23.52
CA ARG A 137 13.78 16.83 -23.31
C ARG A 137 12.78 15.82 -22.75
N ASN A 138 12.97 14.56 -23.13
CA ASN A 138 12.33 13.47 -22.41
C ASN A 138 13.08 13.25 -21.10
N VAL A 139 12.35 13.24 -19.98
CA VAL A 139 12.94 13.20 -18.65
C VAL A 139 12.40 12.03 -17.84
N LEU A 140 13.28 11.29 -17.16
CA LEU A 140 12.91 10.46 -16.01
C LEU A 140 13.16 11.29 -14.75
N LEU A 141 12.10 11.60 -14.01
CA LEU A 141 12.16 12.45 -12.81
C LEU A 141 12.14 11.58 -11.55
N LEU A 142 13.17 11.71 -10.71
CA LEU A 142 13.30 11.00 -9.44
C LEU A 142 13.30 12.02 -8.28
N PRO A 143 12.21 12.16 -7.52
CA PRO A 143 12.15 13.07 -6.37
C PRO A 143 12.88 12.52 -5.14
N GLY A 144 13.69 13.34 -4.48
CA GLY A 144 14.38 13.01 -3.23
C GLY A 144 13.77 13.74 -2.04
N GLY A 145 13.38 12.98 -1.02
CA GLY A 145 12.89 13.49 0.25
C GLY A 145 11.44 14.01 0.19
N PRO A 146 11.09 15.06 0.96
CA PRO A 146 9.70 15.51 1.14
C PRO A 146 8.95 15.86 -0.15
N ILE A 147 9.63 16.36 -1.19
CA ILE A 147 9.00 16.73 -2.47
C ILE A 147 8.33 15.52 -3.14
N THR A 148 8.72 14.29 -2.80
CA THR A 148 8.11 13.05 -3.30
C THR A 148 6.59 13.03 -3.09
N ALA A 149 6.10 13.50 -1.94
CA ALA A 149 4.67 13.60 -1.66
C ALA A 149 3.95 14.54 -2.63
N SER A 150 4.53 15.69 -2.94
CA SER A 150 3.98 16.64 -3.91
C SER A 150 3.99 16.08 -5.35
N ILE A 151 5.01 15.29 -5.71
CA ILE A 151 5.05 14.61 -7.02
C ILE A 151 3.99 13.51 -7.12
N ARG A 152 3.71 12.79 -6.02
CA ARG A 152 2.59 11.84 -5.97
C ARG A 152 1.25 12.55 -6.19
N ALA A 153 1.00 13.65 -5.47
CA ALA A 153 -0.21 14.44 -5.62
C ALA A 153 -0.36 15.03 -7.04
N LEU A 154 0.74 15.47 -7.65
CA LEU A 154 0.76 15.90 -9.04
C LEU A 154 0.41 14.76 -10.00
N GLN A 155 1.01 13.57 -9.83
CA GLN A 155 0.70 12.40 -10.65
C GLN A 155 -0.77 12.00 -10.54
N GLU A 156 -1.32 11.98 -9.32
CA GLU A 156 -2.72 11.68 -9.04
C GLU A 156 -3.65 12.66 -9.75
N ARG A 157 -3.40 13.97 -9.60
CA ARG A 157 -4.18 15.02 -10.27
C ARG A 157 -4.12 14.94 -11.80
N LEU A 158 -2.98 14.51 -12.36
CA LEU A 158 -2.81 14.30 -13.79
C LEU A 158 -3.51 13.02 -14.31
N GLY A 159 -3.78 12.05 -13.43
CA GLY A 159 -4.26 10.71 -13.81
C GLY A 159 -3.31 9.96 -14.74
N SER A 160 -2.02 10.34 -14.79
CA SER A 160 -1.05 9.87 -15.78
C SER A 160 0.34 9.80 -15.16
N PRO A 161 1.18 8.79 -15.48
CA PRO A 161 2.54 8.69 -14.99
C PRO A 161 3.50 9.62 -15.74
N HIS A 162 2.96 10.38 -16.70
CA HIS A 162 3.66 11.32 -17.54
C HIS A 162 3.06 12.72 -17.44
N LEU A 163 3.93 13.70 -17.27
CA LEU A 163 3.63 15.12 -17.50
C LEU A 163 4.08 15.47 -18.92
N ARG A 164 3.18 16.05 -19.72
CA ARG A 164 3.50 16.49 -21.09
C ARG A 164 4.28 17.80 -21.06
N VAL A 165 5.30 17.88 -21.90
CA VAL A 165 6.14 19.06 -22.12
C VAL A 165 5.99 19.51 -23.58
N ALA A 166 6.54 20.68 -23.91
CA ALA A 166 6.55 21.22 -25.26
C ALA A 166 7.19 20.24 -26.28
N ALA A 167 6.90 20.46 -27.56
CA ALA A 167 7.43 19.66 -28.68
C ALA A 167 7.17 18.14 -28.57
N GLY A 168 6.09 17.72 -27.88
CA GLY A 168 5.72 16.31 -27.73
C GLY A 168 6.62 15.51 -26.79
N LYS A 169 7.43 16.19 -25.97
CA LYS A 169 8.29 15.56 -24.96
C LYS A 169 7.51 15.24 -23.69
N VAL A 170 8.05 14.35 -22.87
CA VAL A 170 7.40 13.91 -21.62
C VAL A 170 8.38 13.85 -20.47
N VAL A 171 7.89 14.22 -19.29
CA VAL A 171 8.50 13.91 -18.01
C VAL A 171 7.78 12.68 -17.46
N ARG A 172 8.48 11.56 -17.38
CA ARG A 172 8.02 10.34 -16.72
C ARG A 172 8.40 10.40 -15.24
N PHE A 173 7.43 10.23 -14.36
CA PHE A 173 7.68 10.13 -12.94
C PHE A 173 8.24 8.75 -12.59
N GLY A 174 9.39 8.70 -11.93
CA GLY A 174 10.01 7.48 -11.43
C GLY A 174 9.39 6.93 -10.14
N LEU A 175 8.19 7.40 -9.78
CA LEU A 175 7.43 6.98 -8.60
C LEU A 175 7.25 5.45 -8.43
N PRO A 176 7.18 4.61 -9.49
CA PRO A 176 7.12 3.17 -9.31
C PRO A 176 8.32 2.55 -8.57
N ALA A 177 9.47 3.22 -8.51
CA ALA A 177 10.61 2.76 -7.71
C ALA A 177 10.45 3.02 -6.21
N TYR A 178 9.47 3.83 -5.80
CA TYR A 178 9.22 4.19 -4.42
C TYR A 178 8.21 3.24 -3.81
N HIS A 179 8.24 3.09 -2.50
CA HIS A 179 7.23 2.30 -1.79
C HIS A 179 5.87 3.01 -1.80
N GLU A 180 4.81 2.24 -1.52
CA GLU A 180 3.46 2.79 -1.35
C GLU A 180 3.46 3.84 -0.22
N PRO A 181 2.63 4.89 -0.32
CA PRO A 181 2.49 5.87 0.75
C PRO A 181 1.96 5.22 2.02
N THR A 182 2.40 5.71 3.18
CA THR A 182 1.85 5.25 4.47
C THR A 182 0.44 5.80 4.66
N VAL A 183 -0.46 4.97 5.20
CA VAL A 183 -1.84 5.36 5.52
C VAL A 183 -1.89 5.73 6.99
N SER A 184 -2.26 6.97 7.28
CA SER A 184 -2.62 7.37 8.65
C SER A 184 -3.96 6.71 9.01
N VAL A 185 -4.00 6.02 10.15
CA VAL A 185 -5.18 5.26 10.57
C VAL A 185 -5.82 5.95 11.75
N ASP A 186 -6.99 6.55 11.50
CA ASP A 186 -7.89 6.99 12.56
C ASP A 186 -9.08 6.03 12.66
N TRP A 187 -9.26 5.44 13.83
CA TRP A 187 -10.32 4.48 14.11
C TRP A 187 -11.49 5.12 14.85
N GLN A 188 -11.83 6.37 14.52
CA GLN A 188 -12.96 7.04 15.13
C GLN A 188 -14.24 6.22 14.97
N VAL A 189 -14.90 5.99 16.10
CA VAL A 189 -16.23 5.39 16.13
C VAL A 189 -17.22 6.51 16.37
N THR A 190 -17.98 6.85 15.33
CA THR A 190 -19.11 7.76 15.45
C THR A 190 -20.36 6.94 15.76
N PRO A 191 -21.00 7.13 16.92
CA PRO A 191 -22.24 6.43 17.23
C PRO A 191 -23.34 6.84 16.25
N THR A 192 -23.83 5.91 15.44
CA THR A 192 -24.99 6.14 14.58
C THR A 192 -26.26 5.96 15.41
N THR A 193 -27.04 7.03 15.58
CA THR A 193 -28.36 6.94 16.24
C THR A 193 -29.42 6.74 15.17
N ILE A 194 -30.10 5.60 15.20
CA ILE A 194 -31.25 5.32 14.33
C ILE A 194 -32.52 5.77 15.05
N ALA A 195 -33.29 6.66 14.44
CA ALA A 195 -34.53 7.16 15.02
C ALA A 195 -35.59 6.04 15.09
N ALA A 196 -36.40 6.05 16.15
CA ALA A 196 -37.50 5.11 16.29
C ALA A 196 -38.48 5.23 15.10
N GLY A 197 -38.73 4.11 14.40
CA GLY A 197 -39.60 4.06 13.22
C GLY A 197 -38.89 4.15 11.87
N GLN A 198 -37.57 4.34 11.84
CA GLN A 198 -36.79 4.33 10.60
C GLN A 198 -36.50 2.90 10.13
N THR A 199 -36.73 2.61 8.85
CA THR A 199 -36.43 1.30 8.26
C THR A 199 -34.91 1.12 8.11
N LEU A 200 -34.37 0.05 8.70
CA LEU A 200 -32.94 -0.30 8.56
C LEU A 200 -32.58 -0.61 7.11
N SER A 201 -31.49 -0.02 6.61
CA SER A 201 -30.88 -0.41 5.34
C SER A 201 -30.24 -1.81 5.43
N ASN A 202 -29.79 -2.36 4.30
CA ASN A 202 -29.07 -3.63 4.29
C ASN A 202 -27.81 -3.58 5.18
N LEU A 203 -26.99 -2.54 5.02
CA LEU A 203 -25.76 -2.36 5.79
C LEU A 203 -26.03 -2.16 7.28
N ASP A 204 -27.15 -1.53 7.66
CA ASP A 204 -27.51 -1.38 9.08
C ASP A 204 -27.87 -2.72 9.72
N ARG A 205 -28.56 -3.59 8.97
CA ARG A 205 -28.88 -4.95 9.42
C ARG A 205 -27.61 -5.80 9.57
N LEU A 206 -26.74 -5.77 8.56
CA LEU A 206 -25.46 -6.49 8.57
C LEU A 206 -24.54 -6.00 9.70
N GLU A 207 -24.47 -4.68 9.92
CA GLU A 207 -23.73 -4.07 11.04
C GLU A 207 -24.28 -4.57 12.39
N ALA A 208 -25.60 -4.48 12.59
CA ALA A 208 -26.25 -4.88 13.83
C ALA A 208 -26.08 -6.39 14.12
N GLU A 209 -26.22 -7.24 13.10
CA GLU A 209 -26.01 -8.68 13.22
C GLU A 209 -24.56 -9.01 13.59
N SER A 210 -23.60 -8.37 12.92
CA SER A 210 -22.17 -8.58 13.20
C SER A 210 -21.78 -8.14 14.61
N ILE A 211 -22.28 -6.99 15.07
CA ILE A 211 -22.07 -6.49 16.43
C ILE A 211 -22.69 -7.44 17.45
N TYR A 212 -23.89 -7.96 17.18
CA TYR A 212 -24.53 -8.95 18.04
C TYR A 212 -23.70 -10.23 18.15
N ILE A 213 -23.22 -10.78 17.03
CA ILE A 213 -22.34 -11.97 17.00
C ILE A 213 -21.07 -11.70 17.82
N LEU A 214 -20.43 -10.54 17.64
CA LEU A 214 -19.21 -10.17 18.37
C LEU A 214 -19.43 -10.15 19.89
N ARG A 215 -20.56 -9.59 20.34
CA ARG A 215 -20.93 -9.55 21.77
C ARG A 215 -21.22 -10.94 22.32
N GLU A 216 -21.96 -11.77 21.58
CA GLU A 216 -22.26 -13.15 21.96
C GLU A 216 -20.99 -14.01 22.07
N VAL A 217 -20.06 -13.86 21.12
CA VAL A 217 -18.76 -14.54 21.18
C VAL A 217 -18.02 -14.19 22.45
N VAL A 218 -17.88 -12.90 22.76
CA VAL A 218 -17.12 -12.44 23.93
C VAL A 218 -17.79 -12.86 25.23
N ALA A 219 -19.12 -12.81 25.31
CA ALA A 219 -19.87 -13.25 26.49
C ALA A 219 -19.68 -14.75 26.81
N GLN A 220 -19.37 -15.57 25.80
CA GLN A 220 -19.22 -17.02 25.90
C GLN A 220 -17.75 -17.51 25.81
N ALA A 221 -16.80 -16.60 25.62
CA ALA A 221 -15.37 -16.91 25.47
C ALA A 221 -14.59 -16.70 26.77
N LYS A 222 -13.56 -17.52 27.00
CA LYS A 222 -12.59 -17.34 28.08
C LYS A 222 -11.39 -16.54 27.62
N ASN A 223 -10.85 -16.86 26.44
CA ASN A 223 -9.70 -16.24 25.80
C ASN A 223 -10.00 -15.97 24.31
N PRO A 224 -10.91 -15.02 24.00
CA PRO A 224 -11.18 -14.64 22.62
C PRO A 224 -9.98 -13.92 22.00
N ALA A 225 -9.78 -14.06 20.70
CA ALA A 225 -8.84 -13.26 19.93
C ALA A 225 -9.38 -12.99 18.52
N MET A 226 -8.98 -11.86 17.92
CA MET A 226 -9.37 -11.52 16.55
C MET A 226 -8.21 -11.73 15.58
N LEU A 227 -8.42 -12.60 14.59
CA LEU A 227 -7.47 -12.82 13.51
C LEU A 227 -7.48 -11.61 12.58
N PHE A 228 -6.36 -10.90 12.52
CA PHE A 228 -6.22 -9.66 11.75
C PHE A 228 -5.23 -9.88 10.61
N SER A 229 -5.75 -10.06 9.39
CA SER A 229 -4.96 -10.38 8.19
C SER A 229 -4.52 -9.15 7.39
N LEU A 230 -4.85 -7.94 7.86
CA LEU A 230 -4.57 -6.65 7.22
C LEU A 230 -5.28 -6.48 5.87
N GLY A 231 -6.28 -7.32 5.58
CA GLY A 231 -7.15 -7.16 4.42
C GLY A 231 -8.38 -6.32 4.74
N LYS A 232 -9.07 -5.86 3.70
CA LYS A 232 -10.31 -5.07 3.78
C LYS A 232 -11.35 -5.68 4.73
N ASP A 233 -11.55 -7.00 4.69
CA ASP A 233 -12.54 -7.69 5.51
C ASP A 233 -12.16 -7.65 6.99
N SER A 234 -10.87 -7.84 7.31
CA SER A 234 -10.39 -7.72 8.69
C SER A 234 -10.43 -6.29 9.21
N CYS A 235 -10.27 -5.27 8.34
CA CYS A 235 -10.47 -3.87 8.71
C CYS A 235 -11.93 -3.57 9.06
N VAL A 236 -12.89 -4.06 8.26
CA VAL A 236 -14.32 -3.95 8.56
C VAL A 236 -14.67 -4.66 9.87
N MET A 237 -14.14 -5.87 10.08
CA MET A 237 -14.37 -6.60 11.32
C MET A 237 -13.79 -5.88 12.55
N LEU A 238 -12.61 -5.26 12.42
CA LEU A 238 -12.00 -4.45 13.48
C LEU A 238 -12.86 -3.21 13.79
N HIS A 239 -13.34 -2.51 12.77
CA HIS A 239 -14.27 -1.37 12.94
C HIS A 239 -15.55 -1.78 13.67
N LEU A 240 -16.15 -2.91 13.27
CA LEU A 240 -17.33 -3.48 13.92
C LEU A 240 -17.07 -3.89 15.38
N ALA A 241 -15.90 -4.46 15.69
CA ALA A 241 -15.52 -4.76 17.06
C ALA A 241 -15.41 -3.48 17.89
N ARG A 242 -14.79 -2.43 17.37
CA ARG A 242 -14.74 -1.14 18.08
C ARG A 242 -16.13 -0.56 18.32
N LYS A 243 -17.05 -0.64 17.35
CA LYS A 243 -18.47 -0.28 17.54
C LYS A 243 -19.15 -1.15 18.62
N ALA A 244 -18.87 -2.45 18.63
CA ALA A 244 -19.52 -3.38 19.55
C ALA A 244 -19.20 -3.11 21.03
N PHE A 245 -17.99 -2.64 21.33
CA PHE A 245 -17.49 -2.43 22.70
C PHE A 245 -17.29 -0.96 23.09
N TYR A 246 -17.63 -0.01 22.20
CA TYR A 246 -17.60 1.42 22.48
C TYR A 246 -18.35 1.76 23.79
N PRO A 247 -17.81 2.64 24.66
CA PRO A 247 -16.62 3.48 24.46
C PRO A 247 -15.28 2.82 24.81
N SER A 248 -15.28 1.57 25.27
CA SER A 248 -14.04 0.88 25.64
C SER A 248 -13.39 0.19 24.42
N PRO A 249 -12.07 -0.01 24.43
CA PRO A 249 -11.43 -0.91 23.47
C PRO A 249 -12.03 -2.33 23.56
N PRO A 250 -12.08 -3.09 22.45
CA PRO A 250 -12.53 -4.48 22.48
C PRO A 250 -11.72 -5.33 23.47
N PRO A 251 -12.35 -6.21 24.27
CA PRO A 251 -11.71 -6.93 25.38
C PRO A 251 -10.97 -8.19 24.92
N PHE A 252 -10.22 -8.10 23.83
CA PHE A 252 -9.42 -9.20 23.27
C PHE A 252 -8.29 -8.68 22.37
N PRO A 253 -7.18 -9.43 22.23
CA PRO A 253 -6.09 -9.04 21.36
C PRO A 253 -6.40 -9.27 19.87
N LEU A 254 -5.69 -8.53 19.03
CA LEU A 254 -5.49 -8.85 17.62
C LEU A 254 -4.39 -9.91 17.48
N VAL A 255 -4.52 -10.79 16.49
CA VAL A 255 -3.52 -11.80 16.15
C VAL A 255 -3.18 -11.70 14.68
N HIS A 256 -1.91 -11.41 14.37
CA HIS A 256 -1.37 -11.43 13.02
C HIS A 256 -0.35 -12.56 12.87
N VAL A 257 -0.66 -13.52 12.00
CA VAL A 257 0.27 -14.59 11.61
C VAL A 257 1.15 -14.11 10.47
N ASP A 258 2.41 -13.83 10.81
CA ASP A 258 3.37 -13.23 9.90
C ASP A 258 4.16 -14.31 9.15
N THR A 259 3.99 -14.31 7.83
CA THR A 259 4.66 -15.26 6.93
C THR A 259 6.05 -14.79 6.53
N ARG A 260 6.46 -13.56 6.91
CA ARG A 260 7.66 -12.85 6.45
C ARG A 260 7.69 -12.54 4.96
N TRP A 261 6.56 -12.68 4.27
CA TRP A 261 6.42 -12.56 2.81
C TRP A 261 5.24 -11.68 2.39
N LYS A 262 4.66 -10.91 3.32
CA LYS A 262 3.64 -9.90 2.99
C LYS A 262 4.24 -8.73 2.22
N PHE A 263 3.37 -7.95 1.60
CA PHE A 263 3.72 -6.66 1.03
C PHE A 263 4.26 -5.72 2.11
N LYS A 264 5.22 -4.85 1.76
CA LYS A 264 5.76 -3.84 2.68
C LYS A 264 4.66 -2.92 3.22
N ALA A 265 3.74 -2.49 2.35
CA ALA A 265 2.59 -1.68 2.73
C ALA A 265 1.67 -2.36 3.77
N MET A 266 1.62 -3.71 3.80
CA MET A 266 0.88 -4.43 4.84
C MET A 266 1.58 -4.34 6.20
N TYR A 267 2.91 -4.43 6.26
CA TYR A 267 3.64 -4.29 7.52
C TYR A 267 3.54 -2.87 8.08
N GLU A 268 3.67 -1.86 7.22
CA GLU A 268 3.53 -0.47 7.64
C GLU A 268 2.12 -0.18 8.17
N PHE A 269 1.09 -0.68 7.47
CA PHE A 269 -0.29 -0.57 7.94
C PHE A 269 -0.49 -1.32 9.26
N ARG A 270 0.07 -2.52 9.43
CA ARG A 270 0.01 -3.28 10.70
C ARG A 270 0.56 -2.47 11.86
N ASP A 271 1.73 -1.88 11.68
CA ASP A 271 2.42 -1.15 12.75
C ASP A 271 1.64 0.12 13.12
N GLU A 272 0.98 0.74 12.14
CA GLU A 272 0.03 1.83 12.38
C GLU A 272 -1.20 1.37 13.17
N VAL A 273 -1.86 0.28 12.75
CA VAL A 273 -3.01 -0.28 13.49
C VAL A 273 -2.63 -0.67 14.91
N ALA A 274 -1.47 -1.29 15.12
CA ALA A 274 -0.98 -1.67 16.45
C ALA A 274 -0.81 -0.45 17.36
N ARG A 275 -0.42 0.70 16.82
CA ARG A 275 -0.25 1.95 17.57
C ARG A 275 -1.56 2.68 17.83
N SER A 276 -2.47 2.74 16.84
CA SER A 276 -3.67 3.59 16.91
C SER A 276 -4.94 2.88 17.35
N SER A 277 -4.99 1.54 17.29
CA SER A 277 -6.21 0.78 17.60
C SER A 277 -6.57 0.75 19.09
N GLY A 278 -5.61 1.00 19.99
CA GLY A 278 -5.80 0.85 21.43
C GLY A 278 -5.99 -0.61 21.89
N MET A 279 -5.62 -1.57 21.03
CA MET A 279 -5.70 -3.01 21.29
C MET A 279 -4.30 -3.64 21.27
N ASP A 280 -4.09 -4.67 22.08
CA ASP A 280 -2.87 -5.47 22.01
C ASP A 280 -2.82 -6.25 20.69
N MET A 281 -1.65 -6.28 20.05
CA MET A 281 -1.41 -7.07 18.84
C MET A 281 -0.36 -8.15 19.07
N ILE A 282 -0.78 -9.41 18.98
CA ILE A 282 0.08 -10.57 18.99
C ILE A 282 0.56 -10.84 17.56
N VAL A 283 1.86 -10.69 17.33
CA VAL A 283 2.50 -11.08 16.06
C VAL A 283 3.18 -12.43 16.25
N HIS A 284 2.80 -13.41 15.43
CA HIS A 284 3.40 -14.75 15.48
C HIS A 284 4.09 -15.10 14.16
N VAL A 285 5.37 -15.45 14.25
CA VAL A 285 6.17 -16.01 13.15
C VAL A 285 6.48 -17.45 13.52
N ASN A 286 6.20 -18.41 12.61
CA ASN A 286 6.56 -19.81 12.86
C ASN A 286 8.10 -19.98 12.90
N PRO A 287 8.70 -20.37 14.05
CA PRO A 287 10.15 -20.52 14.18
C PRO A 287 10.75 -21.55 13.22
N GLU A 288 10.03 -22.64 12.94
CA GLU A 288 10.49 -23.68 12.01
C GLU A 288 10.59 -23.13 10.57
N ALA A 289 9.66 -22.25 10.20
CA ALA A 289 9.72 -21.58 8.90
C ALA A 289 10.95 -20.67 8.78
N VAL A 290 11.36 -20.06 9.90
CA VAL A 290 12.57 -19.23 9.98
C VAL A 290 13.82 -20.09 9.82
N GLU A 291 13.94 -21.14 10.64
CA GLU A 291 15.07 -22.06 10.64
C GLU A 291 15.31 -22.70 9.27
N LYS A 292 14.23 -23.13 8.61
CA LYS A 292 14.30 -23.79 7.28
C LYS A 292 14.27 -22.81 6.11
N ASN A 293 14.28 -21.50 6.36
CA ASN A 293 14.17 -20.44 5.35
C ASN A 293 13.01 -20.64 4.35
N ILE A 294 11.84 -21.05 4.84
CA ILE A 294 10.68 -21.33 4.00
C ILE A 294 10.20 -20.06 3.29
N ASN A 295 10.11 -20.12 1.96
CA ASN A 295 9.76 -19.00 1.09
C ASN A 295 8.94 -19.44 -0.14
N PRO A 296 8.17 -18.54 -0.77
CA PRO A 296 7.26 -18.89 -1.85
C PRO A 296 7.95 -19.22 -3.18
N PHE A 297 9.23 -18.86 -3.37
CA PHE A 297 9.96 -19.13 -4.61
C PHE A 297 10.54 -20.55 -4.62
N ASP A 298 11.27 -20.94 -3.57
CA ASP A 298 11.93 -22.25 -3.48
C ASP A 298 10.98 -23.40 -3.13
N HIS A 299 9.94 -23.11 -2.33
CA HIS A 299 9.09 -24.15 -1.73
C HIS A 299 7.70 -24.23 -2.36
N GLY A 300 7.39 -23.34 -3.30
CA GLY A 300 6.07 -23.21 -3.91
C GLY A 300 4.99 -22.70 -2.94
N SER A 301 3.79 -22.47 -3.48
CA SER A 301 2.72 -21.80 -2.75
C SER A 301 2.11 -22.68 -1.63
N GLU A 302 1.99 -23.99 -1.84
CA GLU A 302 1.36 -24.94 -0.92
C GLU A 302 2.18 -25.13 0.36
N LEU A 303 3.45 -25.56 0.24
CA LEU A 303 4.32 -25.85 1.38
C LEU A 303 4.60 -24.58 2.19
N HIS A 304 4.92 -23.46 1.50
CA HIS A 304 5.12 -22.17 2.14
C HIS A 304 3.90 -21.79 3.00
N THR A 305 2.71 -21.86 2.42
CA THR A 305 1.49 -21.41 3.11
C THR A 305 1.11 -22.36 4.24
N HIS A 306 1.26 -23.67 4.06
CA HIS A 306 0.98 -24.65 5.12
C HIS A 306 1.84 -24.40 6.36
N ILE A 307 3.16 -24.30 6.19
CA ILE A 307 4.09 -24.11 7.32
C ILE A 307 3.92 -22.71 7.93
N THR A 308 3.90 -21.66 7.12
CA THR A 308 3.91 -20.28 7.64
C THR A 308 2.56 -19.81 8.16
N LYS A 309 1.44 -20.27 7.58
CA LYS A 309 0.09 -19.87 8.02
C LYS A 309 -0.60 -20.92 8.86
N THR A 310 -0.78 -22.14 8.35
CA THR A 310 -1.60 -23.16 9.05
C THR A 310 -0.95 -23.57 10.36
N GLU A 311 0.32 -23.99 10.30
CA GLU A 311 1.04 -24.40 11.50
C GLU A 311 1.35 -23.19 12.40
N GLY A 312 1.70 -22.04 11.82
CA GLY A 312 1.84 -20.79 12.57
C GLY A 312 0.58 -20.39 13.34
N LEU A 313 -0.61 -20.50 12.73
CA LEU A 313 -1.89 -20.24 13.38
C LEU A 313 -2.15 -21.23 14.52
N LYS A 314 -1.93 -22.53 14.30
CA LYS A 314 -2.11 -23.53 15.36
C LYS A 314 -1.18 -23.28 16.55
N GLN A 315 0.07 -22.91 16.30
CA GLN A 315 1.05 -22.57 17.33
C GLN A 315 0.57 -21.42 18.21
N VAL A 316 0.18 -20.28 17.61
CA VAL A 316 -0.29 -19.12 18.38
C VAL A 316 -1.57 -19.42 19.15
N LEU A 317 -2.53 -20.14 18.56
CA LEU A 317 -3.77 -20.52 19.24
C LEU A 317 -3.50 -21.39 20.47
N ASN A 318 -2.55 -22.33 20.37
CA ASN A 318 -2.14 -23.19 21.48
C ASN A 318 -1.38 -22.41 22.56
N GLN A 319 -0.40 -21.59 22.15
CA GLN A 319 0.44 -20.82 23.05
C GLN A 319 -0.37 -19.87 23.93
N TYR A 320 -1.33 -19.15 23.33
CA TYR A 320 -2.18 -18.19 24.04
C TYR A 320 -3.49 -18.80 24.55
N LYS A 321 -3.68 -20.12 24.37
CA LYS A 321 -4.88 -20.85 24.78
C LYS A 321 -6.17 -20.18 24.28
N ILE A 322 -6.15 -19.71 23.03
CA ILE A 322 -7.27 -19.02 22.40
C ILE A 322 -8.40 -20.04 22.20
N ASP A 323 -9.53 -19.79 22.84
CA ASP A 323 -10.67 -20.70 22.81
C ASP A 323 -11.75 -20.29 21.80
N VAL A 324 -11.75 -19.02 21.39
CA VAL A 324 -12.53 -18.52 20.25
C VAL A 324 -11.68 -17.58 19.41
N ALA A 325 -11.55 -17.85 18.10
CA ALA A 325 -10.88 -16.97 17.16
C ALA A 325 -11.90 -16.33 16.21
N LEU A 326 -11.99 -15.01 16.22
CA LEU A 326 -12.83 -14.23 15.31
C LEU A 326 -12.11 -14.09 13.96
N GLY A 327 -12.77 -14.47 12.87
CA GLY A 327 -12.23 -14.40 11.51
C GLY A 327 -13.15 -13.63 10.56
N GLY A 328 -12.55 -12.89 9.63
CA GLY A 328 -13.27 -12.09 8.63
C GLY A 328 -13.69 -12.87 7.37
N ALA A 329 -13.91 -14.18 7.48
CA ALA A 329 -14.30 -15.02 6.35
C ALA A 329 -15.77 -14.79 5.96
N ARG A 330 -16.04 -14.71 4.65
CA ARG A 330 -17.39 -14.58 4.09
C ARG A 330 -17.82 -15.82 3.30
N ARG A 331 -19.13 -16.05 3.20
CA ARG A 331 -19.72 -17.19 2.45
C ARG A 331 -19.61 -17.02 0.93
N ASP A 332 -19.67 -15.78 0.44
CA ASP A 332 -19.61 -15.46 -1.00
C ASP A 332 -18.17 -15.52 -1.57
N GLU A 333 -17.15 -15.43 -0.70
CA GLU A 333 -15.74 -15.34 -1.10
C GLU A 333 -15.26 -16.56 -1.92
N GLU A 334 -15.74 -17.77 -1.58
CA GLU A 334 -15.34 -19.01 -2.23
C GLU A 334 -16.36 -20.15 -2.01
N LYS A 335 -16.54 -21.03 -3.02
CA LYS A 335 -17.59 -22.06 -3.05
C LYS A 335 -17.60 -22.97 -1.82
N SER A 336 -16.43 -23.36 -1.30
CA SER A 336 -16.35 -24.25 -0.12
C SER A 336 -16.93 -23.62 1.15
N ARG A 337 -17.03 -22.29 1.20
CA ARG A 337 -17.54 -21.52 2.34
C ARG A 337 -19.03 -21.26 2.30
N ALA A 338 -19.71 -21.56 1.20
CA ALA A 338 -21.17 -21.34 1.09
C ALA A 338 -21.98 -22.08 2.18
N LYS A 339 -21.41 -23.15 2.75
CA LYS A 339 -22.01 -23.92 3.86
C LYS A 339 -21.36 -23.64 5.22
N GLU A 340 -20.53 -22.60 5.32
CA GLU A 340 -19.90 -22.21 6.57
C GLU A 340 -20.95 -21.65 7.54
N ARG A 341 -20.81 -22.06 8.80
CA ARG A 341 -21.61 -21.57 9.93
C ARG A 341 -20.91 -20.38 10.57
N VAL A 342 -21.65 -19.54 11.26
CA VAL A 342 -21.04 -18.43 12.03
C VAL A 342 -20.12 -18.99 13.11
N PHE A 343 -20.53 -20.03 13.83
CA PHE A 343 -19.76 -20.76 14.84
C PHE A 343 -19.27 -22.09 14.29
N SER A 344 -17.98 -22.17 14.01
CA SER A 344 -17.32 -23.34 13.41
C SER A 344 -16.45 -24.03 14.46
N ILE A 345 -16.92 -25.16 14.98
CA ILE A 345 -16.29 -25.88 16.10
C ILE A 345 -15.08 -26.67 15.61
N ARG A 346 -13.97 -26.56 16.35
CA ARG A 346 -12.69 -27.24 16.13
C ARG A 346 -12.35 -28.15 17.30
N ASN A 347 -11.86 -29.34 16.98
CA ASN A 347 -11.38 -30.27 18.00
C ASN A 347 -10.02 -29.83 18.58
N SER A 348 -9.49 -30.60 19.53
CA SER A 348 -8.19 -30.35 20.19
C SER A 348 -6.98 -30.34 19.25
N SER A 349 -7.11 -30.89 18.05
CA SER A 349 -6.09 -30.84 16.99
C SER A 349 -6.39 -29.75 15.95
N HIS A 350 -7.27 -28.80 16.27
CA HIS A 350 -7.75 -27.71 15.39
C HIS A 350 -8.49 -28.18 14.13
N ARG A 351 -8.85 -29.47 14.03
CA ARG A 351 -9.55 -30.01 12.86
C ARG A 351 -11.04 -29.72 12.91
N TRP A 352 -11.61 -29.55 11.73
CA TRP A 352 -13.05 -29.37 11.54
C TRP A 352 -13.74 -30.72 11.27
N ASP A 353 -14.87 -30.95 11.94
CA ASP A 353 -15.71 -32.14 11.75
C ASP A 353 -17.15 -31.71 11.42
N PRO A 354 -17.68 -32.04 10.22
CA PRO A 354 -19.04 -31.68 9.82
C PRO A 354 -20.11 -32.15 10.80
N LYS A 355 -19.94 -33.33 11.42
CA LYS A 355 -20.96 -33.93 12.29
C LYS A 355 -21.05 -33.24 13.66
N ARG A 356 -20.01 -32.50 14.04
CA ARG A 356 -19.97 -31.74 15.30
C ARG A 356 -20.51 -30.32 15.17
N GLN A 357 -20.82 -29.88 13.96
CA GLN A 357 -21.33 -28.54 13.72
C GLN A 357 -22.79 -28.43 14.15
N ARG A 358 -23.15 -27.31 14.77
CA ARG A 358 -24.47 -27.13 15.40
C ARG A 358 -25.40 -26.32 14.51
N PRO A 359 -26.72 -26.62 14.48
CA PRO A 359 -27.70 -25.73 13.86
C PRO A 359 -27.65 -24.33 14.49
N GLU A 360 -27.78 -23.30 13.66
CA GLU A 360 -27.85 -21.89 14.07
C GLU A 360 -29.28 -21.44 13.73
N LEU A 361 -30.15 -21.40 14.73
CA LEU A 361 -31.55 -21.01 14.57
C LEU A 361 -31.71 -19.57 15.04
N TRP A 362 -32.32 -18.71 14.20
CA TRP A 362 -32.40 -17.27 14.45
C TRP A 362 -31.01 -16.66 14.70
N SER A 363 -30.90 -15.80 15.71
CA SER A 363 -29.64 -15.23 16.20
C SER A 363 -29.25 -15.87 17.55
N LEU A 364 -29.44 -17.18 17.70
CA LEU A 364 -29.04 -17.92 18.89
C LEU A 364 -27.80 -18.77 18.58
N TYR A 365 -26.67 -18.41 19.19
CA TYR A 365 -25.39 -19.08 18.96
C TYR A 365 -24.96 -19.88 20.18
N ASN A 366 -24.68 -21.17 19.98
CA ASN A 366 -24.22 -22.07 21.04
C ASN A 366 -22.69 -22.14 21.07
N GLY A 367 -22.08 -21.33 21.93
CA GLY A 367 -20.64 -21.27 22.18
C GLY A 367 -20.09 -22.29 23.18
N TYR A 368 -20.91 -23.25 23.65
CA TYR A 368 -20.45 -24.30 24.56
C TYR A 368 -19.33 -25.13 23.92
N LYS A 369 -18.25 -25.42 24.63
CA LYS A 369 -17.11 -26.17 24.09
C LYS A 369 -16.50 -27.06 25.16
N ALA A 370 -16.13 -28.27 24.78
CA ALA A 370 -15.43 -29.18 25.70
C ALA A 370 -14.00 -28.70 25.94
N GLN A 371 -13.34 -29.24 26.96
CA GLN A 371 -11.94 -28.95 27.21
C GLN A 371 -11.08 -29.32 26.00
N GLY A 372 -10.26 -28.37 25.54
CA GLY A 372 -9.42 -28.52 24.35
C GLY A 372 -10.12 -28.21 23.03
N GLU A 373 -11.44 -28.08 22.98
CA GLU A 373 -12.12 -27.58 21.79
C GLU A 373 -11.99 -26.05 21.68
N SER A 374 -11.96 -25.56 20.44
CA SER A 374 -11.99 -24.12 20.15
C SER A 374 -13.04 -23.82 19.09
N ILE A 375 -13.40 -22.55 18.94
CA ILE A 375 -14.40 -22.10 17.97
C ILE A 375 -13.73 -21.11 17.01
N ARG A 376 -14.04 -21.18 15.72
CA ARG A 376 -13.85 -20.08 14.79
C ARG A 376 -15.19 -19.38 14.61
N ALA A 377 -15.23 -18.08 14.88
CA ALA A 377 -16.43 -17.27 14.77
C ALA A 377 -16.30 -16.30 13.59
N PHE A 378 -17.32 -16.19 12.75
CA PHE A 378 -17.27 -15.42 11.50
C PHE A 378 -18.38 -14.35 11.44
N PRO A 379 -18.20 -13.19 12.10
CA PRO A 379 -19.21 -12.12 12.13
C PRO A 379 -19.60 -11.58 10.76
N LEU A 380 -18.70 -11.70 9.77
CA LEU A 380 -18.92 -11.20 8.42
C LEU A 380 -19.56 -12.23 7.48
N SER A 381 -19.99 -13.39 7.97
CA SER A 381 -20.40 -14.52 7.10
C SER A 381 -21.42 -14.15 6.01
N ASP A 382 -22.37 -13.26 6.32
CA ASP A 382 -23.47 -12.85 5.44
C ASP A 382 -23.18 -11.59 4.62
N TRP A 383 -22.00 -10.99 4.76
CA TRP A 383 -21.59 -9.87 3.96
C TRP A 383 -21.12 -10.35 2.59
N THR A 384 -21.38 -9.56 1.55
CA THR A 384 -20.77 -9.75 0.22
C THR A 384 -19.55 -8.85 0.03
N GLU A 385 -18.76 -9.10 -1.03
CA GLU A 385 -17.66 -8.19 -1.38
C GLU A 385 -18.17 -6.75 -1.60
N LEU A 386 -19.35 -6.60 -2.22
CA LEU A 386 -19.97 -5.29 -2.43
C LEU A 386 -20.34 -4.61 -1.10
N ASP A 387 -20.92 -5.34 -0.15
CA ASP A 387 -21.28 -4.79 1.16
C ASP A 387 -20.04 -4.30 1.92
N ILE A 388 -18.94 -5.07 1.87
CA ILE A 388 -17.66 -4.69 2.48
C ILE A 388 -17.15 -3.35 1.92
N TRP A 389 -17.14 -3.20 0.60
CA TRP A 389 -16.69 -1.95 -0.03
C TRP A 389 -17.62 -0.77 0.22
N GLN A 390 -18.94 -1.00 0.16
CA GLN A 390 -19.92 0.05 0.48
C GLN A 390 -19.81 0.50 1.94
N TYR A 391 -19.52 -0.42 2.85
CA TYR A 391 -19.34 -0.10 4.27
C TYR A 391 -18.02 0.61 4.54
N ILE A 392 -16.92 0.21 3.88
CA ILE A 392 -15.65 0.96 3.89
C ILE A 392 -15.87 2.39 3.41
N TYR A 393 -16.65 2.58 2.33
CA TYR A 393 -17.01 3.89 1.84
C TYR A 393 -17.90 4.67 2.81
N ARG A 394 -18.94 4.06 3.39
CA ARG A 394 -19.84 4.71 4.34
C ARG A 394 -19.12 5.19 5.59
N GLU A 395 -18.26 4.35 6.12
CA GLU A 395 -17.59 4.53 7.42
C GLU A 395 -16.20 5.17 7.28
N GLN A 396 -15.72 5.39 6.04
CA GLN A 396 -14.38 5.90 5.73
C GLN A 396 -13.27 5.06 6.41
N ILE A 397 -13.43 3.73 6.38
CA ILE A 397 -12.49 2.80 7.05
C ILE A 397 -11.14 2.84 6.32
N PRO A 398 -10.02 3.08 7.04
CA PRO A 398 -8.69 3.07 6.43
C PRO A 398 -8.35 1.69 5.86
N ILE A 399 -7.83 1.69 4.63
CA ILE A 399 -7.38 0.48 3.93
C ILE A 399 -6.03 0.70 3.24
N ILE A 400 -5.36 -0.39 2.90
CA ILE A 400 -4.03 -0.39 2.29
C ILE A 400 -4.10 0.17 0.85
N PRO A 401 -3.16 1.03 0.40
CA PRO A 401 -3.21 1.68 -0.91
C PRO A 401 -3.19 0.72 -2.11
N LEU A 402 -2.69 -0.50 -1.90
CA LEU A 402 -2.68 -1.57 -2.90
C LEU A 402 -4.08 -1.94 -3.43
N TYR A 403 -5.14 -1.60 -2.69
CA TYR A 403 -6.51 -1.81 -3.14
C TYR A 403 -6.96 -0.84 -4.24
N TYR A 404 -6.34 0.35 -4.32
CA TYR A 404 -6.61 1.37 -5.33
C TYR A 404 -5.69 1.18 -6.54
N ALA A 405 -6.19 1.49 -7.73
CA ALA A 405 -5.40 1.45 -8.95
C ALA A 405 -4.27 2.47 -8.93
N ALA A 406 -3.04 2.03 -9.18
CA ALA A 406 -1.90 2.91 -9.33
C ALA A 406 -0.88 2.31 -10.30
N TYR A 407 0.01 3.15 -10.83
CA TYR A 407 1.10 2.71 -11.68
C TYR A 407 2.16 1.99 -10.86
N ARG A 408 2.25 0.67 -11.03
CA ARG A 408 3.11 -0.20 -10.23
C ARG A 408 4.06 -1.04 -11.10
N PRO A 409 5.26 -1.36 -10.57
CA PRO A 409 6.21 -2.23 -11.25
C PRO A 409 5.80 -3.69 -11.10
N VAL A 410 5.34 -4.30 -12.19
CA VAL A 410 4.90 -5.70 -12.22
C VAL A 410 5.72 -6.51 -13.20
N VAL A 411 5.82 -7.81 -12.95
CA VAL A 411 6.27 -8.82 -13.92
C VAL A 411 5.13 -9.78 -14.20
N GLU A 412 5.05 -10.26 -15.44
CA GLU A 412 4.09 -11.30 -15.82
C GLU A 412 4.73 -12.67 -15.60
N ARG A 413 4.19 -13.44 -14.66
CA ARG A 413 4.63 -14.80 -14.33
C ARG A 413 3.44 -15.74 -14.37
N ASP A 414 3.47 -16.73 -15.27
CA ASP A 414 2.40 -17.73 -15.42
C ASP A 414 1.00 -17.11 -15.57
N GLY A 415 0.90 -16.01 -16.32
CA GLY A 415 -0.32 -15.24 -16.54
C GLY A 415 -0.81 -14.42 -15.34
N MET A 416 0.02 -14.26 -14.30
CA MET A 416 -0.22 -13.40 -13.16
C MET A 416 0.67 -12.15 -13.21
N LEU A 417 0.10 -10.98 -12.91
CA LEU A 417 0.86 -9.76 -12.70
C LEU A 417 1.36 -9.72 -11.25
N MET A 418 2.64 -10.07 -11.04
CA MET A 418 3.29 -10.04 -9.72
C MET A 418 3.93 -8.67 -9.48
N LEU A 419 3.68 -8.05 -8.33
CA LEU A 419 4.38 -6.83 -7.93
C LEU A 419 5.83 -7.11 -7.57
N VAL A 420 6.75 -6.29 -8.09
CA VAL A 420 8.14 -6.24 -7.60
C VAL A 420 8.15 -5.33 -6.36
N ASP A 421 7.85 -5.92 -5.19
CA ASP A 421 7.62 -5.16 -3.96
C ASP A 421 8.89 -4.71 -3.23
N ASP A 422 9.91 -5.57 -3.24
CA ASP A 422 11.24 -5.32 -2.67
C ASP A 422 12.27 -6.32 -3.25
N ASP A 423 13.49 -6.28 -2.72
CA ASP A 423 14.63 -7.05 -3.22
C ASP A 423 14.53 -8.57 -2.98
N ARG A 424 13.54 -9.03 -2.19
CA ARG A 424 13.25 -10.46 -2.03
C ARG A 424 12.68 -11.05 -3.32
N ALA A 425 12.17 -10.23 -4.24
CA ALA A 425 11.61 -10.69 -5.50
C ALA A 425 12.70 -11.26 -6.41
N GLU A 426 12.68 -12.57 -6.65
CA GLU A 426 13.57 -13.21 -7.61
C GLU A 426 12.97 -13.14 -9.01
N LEU A 427 13.63 -12.44 -9.92
CA LEU A 427 13.20 -12.29 -11.32
C LEU A 427 13.90 -13.34 -12.19
N PHE A 428 13.15 -13.99 -13.07
CA PHE A 428 13.71 -14.91 -14.06
C PHE A 428 14.30 -14.15 -15.25
N GLU A 429 15.21 -14.78 -16.00
CA GLU A 429 15.93 -14.13 -17.11
C GLU A 429 15.00 -13.57 -18.20
N ASN A 430 13.83 -14.19 -18.39
CA ASN A 430 12.82 -13.79 -19.36
C ASN A 430 11.79 -12.78 -18.82
N GLU A 431 11.87 -12.41 -17.54
CA GLU A 431 10.94 -11.48 -16.92
C GLU A 431 11.45 -10.05 -17.03
N THR A 432 10.61 -9.18 -17.58
CA THR A 432 10.88 -7.75 -17.67
C THR A 432 9.90 -6.99 -16.81
N ILE A 433 10.39 -6.07 -15.98
CA ILE A 433 9.55 -5.18 -15.18
C ILE A 433 8.78 -4.25 -16.13
N GLN A 434 7.47 -4.23 -15.97
CA GLN A 434 6.54 -3.37 -16.70
C GLN A 434 5.84 -2.46 -15.70
N ILE A 435 5.61 -1.20 -16.10
CA ILE A 435 4.79 -0.28 -15.31
C ILE A 435 3.35 -0.35 -15.83
N LYS A 436 2.43 -0.87 -15.02
CA LYS A 436 1.01 -1.00 -15.36
C LYS A 436 0.14 -0.32 -14.30
N LYS A 437 -1.01 0.23 -14.70
CA LYS A 437 -2.03 0.71 -13.75
C LYS A 437 -2.80 -0.49 -13.23
N VAL A 438 -2.53 -0.89 -11.99
CA VAL A 438 -3.07 -2.12 -11.42
C VAL A 438 -3.52 -1.92 -9.97
N ARG A 439 -4.40 -2.79 -9.49
CA ARG A 439 -4.81 -2.89 -8.08
C ARG A 439 -4.90 -4.35 -7.63
N PHE A 440 -5.11 -4.55 -6.33
CA PHE A 440 -5.28 -5.87 -5.73
C PHE A 440 -6.67 -6.02 -5.11
N ARG A 441 -7.45 -7.04 -5.51
CA ARG A 441 -8.75 -7.35 -4.87
C ARG A 441 -8.60 -8.08 -3.54
N THR A 442 -7.48 -8.78 -3.35
CA THR A 442 -7.11 -9.47 -2.10
C THR A 442 -5.63 -9.26 -1.80
N LEU A 443 -5.25 -9.33 -0.51
CA LEU A 443 -3.86 -9.16 -0.06
C LEU A 443 -3.38 -10.37 0.75
N GLY A 444 -2.11 -10.72 0.62
CA GLY A 444 -1.47 -11.80 1.38
C GLY A 444 0.03 -11.81 1.17
N CYS A 445 0.61 -12.99 0.91
CA CYS A 445 2.03 -13.04 0.53
C CYS A 445 2.19 -12.42 -0.86
N TYR A 446 3.07 -11.44 -1.02
CA TYR A 446 3.12 -10.64 -2.24
C TYR A 446 3.49 -11.45 -3.51
N PRO A 447 4.38 -12.47 -3.46
CA PRO A 447 4.69 -13.26 -4.66
C PRO A 447 3.56 -14.20 -5.08
N LEU A 448 2.56 -14.40 -4.22
CA LEU A 448 1.43 -15.32 -4.42
C LEU A 448 0.09 -14.59 -4.62
N THR A 449 0.16 -13.27 -4.82
CA THR A 449 -1.00 -12.40 -4.94
C THR A 449 -0.88 -11.59 -6.23
N GLY A 450 -1.73 -11.91 -7.21
CA GLY A 450 -1.76 -11.27 -8.50
C GLY A 450 -2.52 -9.95 -8.51
N ALA A 451 -1.95 -8.96 -9.17
CA ALA A 451 -2.61 -7.70 -9.49
C ALA A 451 -3.59 -7.88 -10.66
N ILE A 452 -4.56 -6.96 -10.75
CA ILE A 452 -5.44 -6.81 -11.91
C ILE A 452 -5.24 -5.41 -12.50
N GLU A 453 -5.25 -5.31 -13.83
CA GLU A 453 -5.33 -4.00 -14.50
C GLU A 453 -6.68 -3.36 -14.18
N SER A 454 -6.66 -2.08 -13.83
CA SER A 454 -7.83 -1.36 -13.34
C SER A 454 -7.58 0.15 -13.40
N ASP A 455 -8.66 0.91 -13.57
CA ASP A 455 -8.68 2.37 -13.44
C ASP A 455 -9.26 2.84 -12.11
N ALA A 456 -9.69 1.93 -11.23
CA ALA A 456 -10.37 2.25 -9.98
C ALA A 456 -9.40 2.72 -8.89
N ASP A 457 -9.07 4.01 -8.91
CA ASP A 457 -8.11 4.67 -8.01
C ASP A 457 -8.75 5.32 -6.77
N ASP A 458 -10.07 5.20 -6.60
CA ASP A 458 -10.80 5.65 -5.41
C ASP A 458 -11.88 4.63 -4.97
N LEU A 459 -12.52 4.85 -3.82
CA LEU A 459 -13.57 3.94 -3.31
C LEU A 459 -14.81 3.88 -4.23
N PRO A 460 -15.38 5.01 -4.71
CA PRO A 460 -16.50 4.99 -5.64
C PRO A 460 -16.23 4.19 -6.91
N SER A 461 -15.07 4.37 -7.54
CA SER A 461 -14.67 3.66 -8.76
C SER A 461 -14.49 2.16 -8.50
N ILE A 462 -13.96 1.75 -7.33
CA ILE A 462 -13.91 0.33 -6.94
C ILE A 462 -15.32 -0.26 -6.86
N VAL A 463 -16.26 0.44 -6.22
CA VAL A 463 -17.65 -0.01 -6.11
C VAL A 463 -18.29 -0.13 -7.51
N LEU A 464 -18.08 0.85 -8.38
CA LEU A 464 -18.59 0.81 -9.77
C LEU A 464 -17.98 -0.33 -10.58
N GLU A 465 -16.68 -0.57 -10.46
CA GLU A 465 -15.99 -1.68 -11.13
C GLU A 465 -16.56 -3.03 -10.68
N LEU A 466 -16.82 -3.19 -9.38
CA LEU A 466 -17.38 -4.42 -8.82
C LEU A 466 -18.80 -4.70 -9.29
N LEU A 467 -19.64 -3.67 -9.45
CA LEU A 467 -21.00 -3.82 -9.99
C LEU A 467 -20.99 -4.34 -11.44
N GLN A 468 -19.90 -4.15 -12.18
CA GLN A 468 -19.74 -4.59 -13.57
C GLN A 468 -18.93 -5.89 -13.69
N SER A 469 -18.23 -6.28 -12.63
CA SER A 469 -17.34 -7.44 -12.62
C SER A 469 -18.12 -8.75 -12.62
N ARG A 470 -17.62 -9.73 -13.38
CA ARG A 470 -18.12 -11.12 -13.39
C ARG A 470 -17.10 -12.10 -12.81
N SER A 471 -15.95 -11.62 -12.35
CA SER A 471 -14.89 -12.44 -11.78
C SER A 471 -14.98 -12.53 -10.27
N SER A 472 -14.69 -13.72 -9.74
CA SER A 472 -14.56 -13.93 -8.30
C SER A 472 -13.40 -13.11 -7.73
N GLU A 473 -13.58 -12.59 -6.53
CA GLU A 473 -12.58 -11.84 -5.77
C GLU A 473 -11.19 -12.50 -5.72
N ARG A 474 -11.14 -13.82 -5.52
CA ARG A 474 -9.90 -14.58 -5.29
C ARG A 474 -9.21 -15.09 -6.56
N GLN A 475 -9.64 -14.69 -7.76
CA GLN A 475 -9.09 -15.20 -9.02
C GLN A 475 -7.57 -15.01 -9.17
N GLY A 476 -7.01 -13.96 -8.55
CA GLY A 476 -5.58 -13.64 -8.60
C GLY A 476 -4.69 -14.41 -7.62
N ARG A 477 -5.21 -15.38 -6.84
CA ARG A 477 -4.43 -16.14 -5.86
C ARG A 477 -3.81 -17.39 -6.47
N VAL A 478 -2.48 -17.48 -6.44
CA VAL A 478 -1.74 -18.67 -6.93
C VAL A 478 -2.09 -19.92 -6.10
N ILE A 479 -2.21 -19.76 -4.78
CA ILE A 479 -2.55 -20.84 -3.83
C ILE A 479 -3.91 -21.52 -4.16
N ASP A 480 -4.80 -20.80 -4.84
CA ASP A 480 -6.12 -21.30 -5.22
C ASP A 480 -6.08 -22.07 -6.56
N LYS A 481 -4.99 -21.94 -7.34
CA LYS A 481 -4.74 -22.68 -8.60
C LYS A 481 -3.86 -23.91 -8.41
N ASP A 482 -2.84 -23.83 -7.56
CA ASP A 482 -1.78 -24.86 -7.44
C ASP A 482 -2.22 -26.16 -6.73
N SER A 483 -3.30 -26.12 -5.93
CA SER A 483 -3.65 -27.27 -5.11
C SER A 483 -4.64 -28.21 -5.80
N ASN A 484 -4.23 -29.47 -6.04
CA ASN A 484 -5.12 -30.61 -6.27
C ASN A 484 -6.07 -30.90 -5.06
N ALA A 485 -5.85 -30.22 -3.93
CA ALA A 485 -6.66 -30.28 -2.72
C ALA A 485 -7.64 -29.10 -2.65
N SER A 486 -8.94 -29.37 -2.50
CA SER A 486 -9.96 -28.33 -2.33
C SER A 486 -9.74 -27.51 -1.05
N MET A 487 -10.23 -26.26 -1.03
CA MET A 487 -10.25 -25.40 0.15
C MET A 487 -10.93 -26.06 1.37
N GLU A 488 -11.84 -27.01 1.12
CA GLU A 488 -12.46 -27.84 2.15
C GLU A 488 -11.45 -28.74 2.88
N LYS A 489 -10.46 -29.29 2.18
CA LYS A 489 -9.37 -30.07 2.81
C LYS A 489 -8.50 -29.16 3.69
N LYS A 490 -8.13 -27.97 3.20
CA LYS A 490 -7.40 -26.96 3.99
C LYS A 490 -8.19 -26.58 5.25
N LYS A 491 -9.52 -26.45 5.16
CA LYS A 491 -10.41 -26.21 6.31
C LYS A 491 -10.34 -27.35 7.33
N GLN A 492 -10.39 -28.62 6.89
CA GLN A 492 -10.25 -29.78 7.78
C GLN A 492 -8.91 -29.80 8.50
N GLU A 493 -7.85 -29.31 7.85
CA GLU A 493 -6.49 -29.24 8.39
C GLU A 493 -6.25 -28.04 9.31
N GLY A 494 -7.21 -27.12 9.45
CA GLY A 494 -7.13 -25.97 10.36
C GLY A 494 -6.59 -24.68 9.73
N TYR A 495 -6.66 -24.54 8.40
CA TYR A 495 -6.24 -23.32 7.67
C TYR A 495 -7.05 -22.06 8.03
N PHE A 496 -8.23 -22.23 8.64
CA PHE A 496 -9.16 -21.16 9.02
C PHE A 496 -9.44 -21.17 10.52
#